data_AF-A0AAV8XXN4-F1
#
_entry.id   AF-A0AAV8XXN4-F1
#
_cell.length_a   1.000
_cell.length_b   1.000
_cell.length_c   1.000
_cell.angle_alpha   90.00
_cell.angle_beta   90.00
_cell.angle_gamma   90.00
#
_symmetry.space_group_name_H-M   'P 1'
#
loop_
_entity.id
_entity.type
_entity.pdbx_description
1 polymer ?
#
loop_
_entity_poly.entity_id
_entity_poly.type
_entity_poly.pdbx_seq_one_letter_code
_entity_poly.pdbx_strand_id
1 'polypeptide(L)'
;ICHSPSSPRGKIIFLVSLIFSILLYNYYTSSLVSSLLSTRPPTLKTIKELYESDLKVGMENQPYITTFILLQKNDFYTNLLNRTKIYESGKPNFFTPEEGIAKVKKGGFAYHVLGTTAYPIISRTFEQEEICNLDKLNLIRPSVMGHVLANMSQYSEMFEISSTKIRQSGILQRAQGIWLDKPPPCLSDFVVVSVGKNDLFVVYMILLAGWVLAVAIFLAEVIWYKVSTYLDNI
;
A
#
# COMPACT_ATOMS: atom_id res chain seq x y z
N ILE A 1 -23.72 37.02 19.80
CA ILE A 1 -23.68 38.47 19.53
C ILE A 1 -23.25 38.64 18.07
N CYS A 2 -24.19 38.78 17.13
CA CYS A 2 -23.88 39.06 15.73
C CYS A 2 -23.98 40.57 15.52
N HIS A 3 -22.86 41.28 15.59
CA HIS A 3 -22.81 42.69 15.22
C HIS A 3 -22.93 42.79 13.69
N SER A 4 -24.15 42.95 13.17
CA SER A 4 -24.35 43.23 11.75
C SER A 4 -23.78 44.63 11.46
N PRO A 5 -22.90 44.79 10.45
CA PRO A 5 -22.43 46.11 10.06
C PRO A 5 -23.62 46.96 9.61
N SER A 6 -23.73 48.17 10.17
CA SER A 6 -24.82 49.10 9.87
C SER A 6 -24.69 49.74 8.48
N SER A 7 -23.45 49.89 7.99
CA SER A 7 -23.17 50.50 6.68
C SER A 7 -23.40 49.53 5.50
N PRO A 8 -23.94 50.00 4.36
CA PRO A 8 -24.20 49.15 3.20
C PRO A 8 -22.91 48.55 2.60
N ARG A 9 -21.79 49.28 2.68
CA ARG A 9 -20.46 48.81 2.26
C ARG A 9 -19.97 47.64 3.12
N GLY A 10 -20.16 47.72 4.45
CA GLY A 10 -19.79 46.65 5.37
C GLY A 10 -20.62 45.38 5.16
N LYS A 11 -21.91 45.52 4.82
CA LYS A 11 -22.78 44.39 4.49
C LYS A 11 -22.30 43.62 3.25
N ILE A 12 -21.85 44.33 2.21
CA ILE A 12 -21.32 43.69 0.99
C ILE A 12 -20.03 42.93 1.30
N ILE A 13 -19.09 43.54 2.03
CA ILE A 13 -17.83 42.87 2.41
C ILE A 13 -18.09 41.63 3.26
N PHE A 14 -18.99 41.73 4.23
CA PHE A 14 -19.37 40.59 5.07
C PHE A 14 -20.01 39.46 4.26
N LEU A 15 -20.92 39.79 3.33
CA LEU A 15 -21.56 38.82 2.45
C LEU A 15 -20.54 38.12 1.56
N VAL A 16 -19.62 38.87 0.94
CA VAL A 16 -18.54 38.30 0.10
C VAL A 16 -17.62 37.40 0.92
N SER A 17 -17.22 37.80 2.14
CA SER A 17 -16.40 36.99 3.04
C SER A 17 -17.11 35.69 3.44
N LEU A 18 -18.42 35.76 3.71
CA LEU A 18 -19.22 34.59 4.07
C LEU A 18 -19.34 33.61 2.90
N ILE A 19 -19.62 34.11 1.69
CA ILE A 19 -19.62 33.28 0.47
C ILE A 19 -18.25 32.63 0.26
N PHE A 20 -17.17 33.40 0.36
CA PHE A 20 -15.82 32.89 0.20
C PHE A 20 -15.49 31.80 1.23
N SER A 21 -15.88 31.99 2.50
CA SER A 21 -15.71 30.97 3.56
C SER A 21 -16.47 29.68 3.25
N ILE A 22 -17.70 29.78 2.73
CA ILE A 22 -18.49 28.61 2.33
C ILE A 22 -17.81 27.88 1.17
N LEU A 23 -17.34 28.61 0.16
CA LEU A 23 -16.65 28.02 -0.99
C LEU A 23 -15.36 27.31 -0.58
N LEU A 24 -14.53 27.93 0.26
CA LEU A 24 -13.31 27.33 0.78
C LEU A 24 -13.60 26.07 1.60
N TYR A 25 -14.63 26.10 2.46
CA TYR A 25 -15.00 24.94 3.27
C TYR A 25 -15.43 23.75 2.40
N ASN A 26 -16.26 24.00 1.38
CA ASN A 26 -16.70 22.96 0.44
C ASN A 26 -15.54 22.41 -0.41
N TYR A 27 -14.63 23.29 -0.85
CA TYR A 27 -13.44 22.87 -1.58
C TYR A 27 -12.49 22.02 -0.72
N TYR A 28 -12.21 22.47 0.51
CA TYR A 28 -11.34 21.75 1.44
C TYR A 28 -11.88 20.37 1.79
N THR A 29 -13.16 20.28 2.17
CA THR A 29 -13.80 19.00 2.51
C THR A 29 -13.78 18.04 1.32
N SER A 30 -14.09 18.51 0.12
CA SER A 30 -14.08 17.68 -1.10
C SER A 30 -12.66 17.21 -1.45
N SER A 31 -11.66 18.10 -1.37
CA SER A 31 -10.27 17.76 -1.66
C SER A 31 -9.70 16.77 -0.64
N LEU A 32 -10.02 16.94 0.65
CA LEU A 32 -9.60 16.04 1.71
C LEU A 32 -10.21 14.65 1.53
N VAL A 33 -11.52 14.56 1.27
CA VAL A 33 -12.21 13.28 1.00
C VAL A 33 -11.62 12.60 -0.24
N SER A 34 -11.40 13.36 -1.31
CA SER A 34 -10.75 12.84 -2.53
C SER A 34 -9.35 12.31 -2.24
N SER A 35 -8.55 13.01 -1.45
CA SER A 35 -7.22 12.55 -1.04
C SER A 35 -7.30 11.26 -0.24
N LEU A 36 -8.22 11.15 0.74
CA LEU A 36 -8.37 9.95 1.57
C LEU A 36 -8.85 8.73 0.76
N LEU A 37 -9.71 8.94 -0.24
CA LEU A 37 -10.16 7.86 -1.12
C LEU A 37 -9.10 7.48 -2.19
N SER A 38 -8.24 8.42 -2.56
CA SER A 38 -7.20 8.24 -3.58
C SER A 38 -5.90 7.63 -3.03
N THR A 39 -5.69 7.66 -1.71
CA THR A 39 -4.51 7.03 -1.08
C THR A 39 -4.61 5.51 -1.15
N ARG A 40 -4.16 4.94 -2.28
CA ARG A 40 -3.80 3.54 -2.36
C ARG A 40 -2.62 3.30 -1.41
N PRO A 41 -2.66 2.28 -0.53
CA PRO A 41 -1.53 1.97 0.34
C PRO A 41 -0.26 1.74 -0.50
N PRO A 42 0.92 2.14 0.00
CA PRO A 42 2.17 2.00 -0.74
C PRO A 42 2.38 0.52 -1.06
N THR A 43 2.39 0.20 -2.36
CA THR A 43 2.66 -1.16 -2.82
C THR A 43 4.16 -1.45 -2.69
N LEU A 44 4.50 -2.59 -2.11
CA LEU A 44 5.87 -3.07 -1.98
C LEU A 44 6.34 -3.56 -3.35
N LYS A 45 7.14 -2.74 -4.04
CA LYS A 45 7.53 -3.00 -5.43
C LYS A 45 8.85 -3.71 -5.56
N THR A 46 9.69 -3.65 -4.53
CA THR A 46 11.06 -4.18 -4.59
C THR A 46 11.36 -5.17 -3.46
N ILE A 47 12.29 -6.09 -3.73
CA ILE A 47 12.78 -7.05 -2.74
C ILE A 47 13.48 -6.33 -1.57
N LYS A 48 14.10 -5.17 -1.84
CA LYS A 48 14.68 -4.30 -0.82
C LYS A 48 13.62 -3.82 0.17
N GLU A 49 12.52 -3.26 -0.31
CA GLU A 49 11.41 -2.81 0.53
C GLU A 49 10.80 -3.97 1.33
N LEU A 50 10.67 -5.15 0.72
CA LEU A 50 10.21 -6.34 1.43
C LEU A 50 11.17 -6.74 2.57
N TYR A 51 12.48 -6.63 2.35
CA TYR A 51 13.48 -6.91 3.37
C TYR A 51 13.40 -5.91 4.54
N GLU A 52 13.31 -4.62 4.24
CA GLU A 52 13.23 -3.53 5.23
C GLU A 52 11.88 -3.48 5.97
N SER A 53 10.81 -4.04 5.39
CA SER A 53 9.51 -4.13 6.04
C SER A 53 9.48 -5.09 7.22
N ASP A 54 8.53 -4.90 8.15
CA ASP A 54 8.27 -5.80 9.28
C ASP A 54 7.57 -7.12 8.88
N LEU A 55 7.36 -7.36 7.58
CA LEU A 55 6.70 -8.57 7.10
C LEU A 55 7.59 -9.80 7.29
N LYS A 56 6.99 -10.87 7.84
CA LYS A 56 7.60 -12.20 7.84
C LYS A 56 7.44 -12.85 6.47
N VAL A 57 8.42 -13.61 6.02
CA VAL A 57 8.41 -14.23 4.69
C VAL A 57 8.34 -15.75 4.82
N GLY A 58 7.46 -16.39 4.05
CA GLY A 58 7.43 -17.84 3.89
C GLY A 58 7.28 -18.26 2.44
N MET A 59 7.50 -19.53 2.16
CA MET A 59 7.48 -20.05 0.79
C MET A 59 6.79 -21.42 0.71
N GLU A 60 6.26 -21.76 -0.45
CA GLU A 60 5.79 -23.11 -0.75
C GLU A 60 6.98 -24.09 -0.77
N ASN A 61 6.79 -25.33 -0.30
CA ASN A 61 7.83 -26.35 -0.38
C ASN A 61 7.91 -26.94 -1.80
N GLN A 62 8.69 -26.30 -2.68
CA GLN A 62 8.87 -26.76 -4.06
C GLN A 62 10.37 -26.78 -4.45
N PRO A 63 10.86 -27.79 -5.21
CA PRO A 63 12.29 -27.92 -5.54
C PRO A 63 12.88 -26.75 -6.34
N TYR A 64 12.07 -26.02 -7.11
CA TYR A 64 12.59 -24.84 -7.82
C TYR A 64 12.93 -23.71 -6.86
N ILE A 65 12.22 -23.60 -5.73
CA ILE A 65 12.45 -22.58 -4.71
C ILE A 65 13.76 -22.85 -3.99
N THR A 66 14.00 -24.10 -3.59
CA THR A 66 15.27 -24.50 -2.96
C THR A 66 16.44 -24.28 -3.91
N THR A 67 16.27 -24.56 -5.20
CA THR A 67 17.29 -24.32 -6.22
C THR A 67 17.55 -22.81 -6.41
N PHE A 68 16.50 -22.00 -6.48
CA PHE A 68 16.61 -20.53 -6.55
C PHE A 68 17.37 -19.95 -5.34
N ILE A 69 17.02 -20.38 -4.14
CA ILE A 69 17.67 -20.02 -2.88
C ILE A 69 19.18 -20.32 -2.90
N LEU A 70 19.57 -21.47 -3.44
CA LEU A 70 20.97 -21.92 -3.48
C LEU A 70 21.78 -21.23 -4.58
N LEU A 71 21.18 -21.01 -5.76
CA LEU A 71 21.85 -20.44 -6.93
C LEU A 71 21.89 -18.90 -6.92
N GLN A 72 20.88 -18.24 -6.33
CA GLN A 72 20.73 -16.79 -6.37
C GLN A 72 21.58 -16.10 -5.30
N LYS A 73 22.90 -16.26 -5.40
CA LYS A 73 23.90 -15.57 -4.54
C LYS A 73 24.25 -14.16 -5.01
N ASN A 74 23.90 -13.79 -6.24
CA ASN A 74 24.38 -12.56 -6.88
C ASN A 74 23.61 -11.29 -6.49
N ASP A 75 22.38 -11.40 -5.97
CA ASP A 75 21.63 -10.24 -5.49
C ASP A 75 21.70 -10.16 -3.95
N PHE A 76 22.18 -9.01 -3.47
CA PHE A 76 22.50 -8.76 -2.06
C PHE A 76 21.26 -8.88 -1.17
N TYR A 77 20.14 -8.30 -1.61
CA TYR A 77 18.90 -8.28 -0.82
C TYR A 77 18.20 -9.64 -0.81
N THR A 78 18.26 -10.42 -1.91
CA THR A 78 17.75 -11.79 -1.90
C THR A 78 18.56 -12.69 -0.97
N ASN A 79 19.87 -12.52 -0.90
CA ASN A 79 20.73 -13.29 -0.01
C ASN A 79 20.44 -12.96 1.47
N LEU A 80 20.28 -11.68 1.79
CA LEU A 80 19.90 -11.23 3.12
C LEU A 80 18.53 -11.78 3.53
N LEU A 81 17.52 -11.63 2.67
CA LEU A 81 16.17 -12.13 2.91
C LEU A 81 16.16 -13.66 3.10
N ASN A 82 16.98 -14.37 2.34
CA ASN A 82 17.17 -15.81 2.47
C ASN A 82 17.74 -16.19 3.86
N ARG A 83 18.80 -15.51 4.30
CA ARG A 83 19.47 -15.80 5.57
C ARG A 83 18.68 -15.39 6.81
N THR A 84 17.85 -14.36 6.72
CA THR A 84 17.15 -13.81 7.90
C THR A 84 15.70 -14.26 7.99
N LYS A 85 14.92 -14.10 6.90
CA LYS A 85 13.46 -14.28 6.93
C LYS A 85 13.01 -15.64 6.42
N ILE A 86 13.70 -16.23 5.43
CA ILE A 86 13.33 -17.54 4.85
C ILE A 86 13.87 -18.70 5.70
N TYR A 87 15.12 -18.61 6.17
CA TYR A 87 15.73 -19.57 7.10
C TYR A 87 15.86 -18.94 8.49
N GLU A 88 14.75 -18.84 9.20
CA GLU A 88 14.77 -18.36 10.58
C GLU A 88 15.39 -19.44 11.48
N SER A 89 16.54 -19.16 12.09
CA SER A 89 17.24 -20.08 13.02
C SER A 89 17.58 -21.46 12.44
N GLY A 90 17.87 -21.54 11.14
CA GLY A 90 18.28 -22.78 10.46
C GLY A 90 17.13 -23.71 10.08
N LYS A 91 15.86 -23.32 10.29
CA LYS A 91 14.69 -24.03 9.78
C LYS A 91 14.08 -23.27 8.61
N PRO A 92 13.77 -23.94 7.48
CA PRO A 92 13.11 -23.28 6.38
C PRO A 92 11.65 -22.97 6.73
N ASN A 93 11.21 -21.75 6.45
CA ASN A 93 9.85 -21.29 6.70
C ASN A 93 8.90 -21.72 5.56
N PHE A 94 8.77 -23.03 5.37
CA PHE A 94 7.92 -23.61 4.35
C PHE A 94 6.52 -23.92 4.88
N PHE A 95 5.51 -23.59 4.07
CA PHE A 95 4.11 -23.87 4.37
C PHE A 95 3.42 -24.53 3.17
N THR A 96 2.30 -25.18 3.44
CA THR A 96 1.37 -25.58 2.38
C THR A 96 0.68 -24.34 1.79
N PRO A 97 0.21 -24.39 0.52
CA PRO A 97 -0.52 -23.28 -0.10
C PRO A 97 -1.67 -22.76 0.77
N GLU A 98 -2.45 -23.65 1.37
CA GLU A 98 -3.61 -23.32 2.20
C GLU A 98 -3.19 -22.59 3.48
N GLU A 99 -2.18 -23.10 4.19
CA GLU A 99 -1.67 -22.50 5.42
C GLU A 99 -0.98 -21.16 5.17
N GLY A 100 -0.18 -21.08 4.11
CA GLY A 100 0.55 -19.88 3.73
C GLY A 100 -0.41 -18.74 3.37
N ILE A 101 -1.42 -19.04 2.55
CA ILE A 101 -2.45 -18.07 2.15
C ILE A 101 -3.33 -17.66 3.34
N ALA A 102 -3.67 -18.59 4.24
CA ALA A 102 -4.38 -18.27 5.47
C ALA A 102 -3.58 -17.34 6.40
N LYS A 103 -2.24 -17.43 6.41
CA LYS A 103 -1.37 -16.49 7.15
C LYS A 103 -1.32 -15.12 6.48
N VAL A 104 -1.27 -15.06 5.16
CA VAL A 104 -1.37 -13.79 4.41
C VAL A 104 -2.68 -13.08 4.74
N LYS A 105 -3.80 -13.83 4.80
CA LYS A 105 -5.11 -13.28 5.18
C LYS A 105 -5.12 -12.61 6.56
N LYS A 106 -4.39 -13.16 7.54
CA LYS A 106 -4.25 -12.58 8.88
C LYS A 106 -3.41 -11.29 8.92
N GLY A 107 -2.69 -10.97 7.85
CA GLY A 107 -1.80 -9.81 7.75
C GLY A 107 -0.40 -10.06 8.34
N GLY A 108 0.55 -9.17 8.00
CA GLY A 108 1.92 -9.23 8.53
C GLY A 108 2.82 -10.32 7.93
N PHE A 109 2.35 -11.02 6.89
CA PHE A 109 3.04 -12.16 6.28
C PHE A 109 3.07 -12.04 4.75
N ALA A 110 4.24 -12.30 4.16
CA ALA A 110 4.47 -12.38 2.72
C ALA A 110 4.75 -13.84 2.35
N TYR A 111 3.93 -14.39 1.45
CA TYR A 111 4.03 -15.80 1.05
C TYR A 111 4.37 -15.94 -0.43
N HIS A 112 5.44 -16.67 -0.74
CA HIS A 112 5.81 -17.01 -2.11
C HIS A 112 5.21 -18.35 -2.53
N VAL A 113 4.35 -18.31 -3.53
CA VAL A 113 3.60 -19.45 -4.09
C VAL A 113 3.36 -19.23 -5.57
N LEU A 114 3.13 -20.31 -6.32
CA LEU A 114 2.79 -20.19 -7.73
C LEU A 114 1.40 -19.52 -7.90
N GLY A 115 1.31 -18.53 -8.78
CA GLY A 115 0.05 -17.79 -9.01
C GLY A 115 -1.12 -18.69 -9.40
N THR A 116 -0.87 -19.75 -10.16
CA THR A 116 -1.88 -20.75 -10.55
C THR A 116 -2.45 -21.55 -9.39
N THR A 117 -1.69 -21.69 -8.30
CA THR A 117 -2.15 -22.34 -7.06
C THR A 117 -2.80 -21.32 -6.14
N ALA A 118 -2.25 -20.10 -6.08
CA ALA A 118 -2.69 -19.08 -5.14
C ALA A 118 -4.04 -18.45 -5.51
N TYR A 119 -4.22 -18.04 -6.77
CA TYR A 119 -5.43 -17.33 -7.20
C TYR A 119 -6.75 -18.09 -6.96
N PRO A 120 -6.87 -19.42 -7.20
CA PRO A 120 -8.10 -20.14 -6.89
C PRO A 120 -8.37 -20.28 -5.39
N ILE A 121 -7.33 -20.32 -4.55
CA ILE A 121 -7.50 -20.36 -3.09
C ILE A 121 -7.94 -18.99 -2.59
N ILE A 122 -7.26 -17.93 -3.02
CA ILE A 122 -7.59 -16.54 -2.66
C ILE A 122 -9.03 -16.20 -3.07
N SER A 123 -9.45 -16.53 -4.29
CA SER A 123 -10.81 -16.23 -4.77
C SER A 123 -11.92 -16.92 -3.96
N ARG A 124 -11.60 -18.04 -3.29
CA ARG A 124 -12.56 -18.79 -2.46
C ARG A 124 -12.52 -18.39 -0.98
N THR A 125 -11.39 -17.90 -0.48
CA THR A 125 -11.16 -17.68 0.96
C THR A 125 -11.10 -16.21 1.35
N PHE A 126 -10.82 -15.30 0.42
CA PHE A 126 -10.63 -13.88 0.70
C PHE A 126 -11.93 -13.12 0.44
N GLU A 127 -12.20 -12.16 1.32
CA GLU A 127 -13.25 -11.16 1.13
C GLU A 127 -12.77 -10.03 0.24
N GLN A 128 -13.71 -9.20 -0.23
CA GLN A 128 -13.39 -8.15 -1.21
C GLN A 128 -12.38 -7.12 -0.67
N GLU A 129 -12.47 -6.79 0.62
CA GLU A 129 -11.52 -5.90 1.29
C GLU A 129 -10.12 -6.50 1.35
N GLU A 130 -10.02 -7.80 1.63
CA GLU A 130 -8.74 -8.53 1.70
C GLU A 130 -8.10 -8.65 0.31
N ILE A 131 -8.90 -8.88 -0.74
CA ILE A 131 -8.43 -8.89 -2.13
C ILE A 131 -7.87 -7.51 -2.53
N CYS A 132 -8.56 -6.43 -2.15
CA CYS A 132 -8.14 -5.06 -2.47
C CYS A 132 -6.89 -4.62 -1.71
N ASN A 133 -6.65 -5.17 -0.52
CA ASN A 133 -5.45 -4.93 0.29
C ASN A 133 -4.29 -5.87 -0.04
N LEU A 134 -4.51 -6.88 -0.90
CA LEU A 134 -3.46 -7.81 -1.32
C LEU A 134 -2.52 -7.14 -2.32
N ASP A 135 -1.22 -7.24 -2.06
CA ASP A 135 -0.19 -6.79 -2.98
C ASP A 135 0.63 -7.97 -3.54
N LYS A 136 1.24 -7.76 -4.71
CA LYS A 136 2.00 -8.79 -5.41
C LYS A 136 3.42 -8.33 -5.71
N LEU A 137 4.38 -9.15 -5.31
CA LEU A 137 5.80 -8.96 -5.61
C LEU A 137 6.36 -10.21 -6.28
N ASN A 138 7.02 -10.04 -7.43
CA ASN A 138 7.69 -11.14 -8.11
C ASN A 138 9.07 -11.36 -7.50
N LEU A 139 9.20 -12.36 -6.62
CA LEU A 139 10.49 -12.77 -6.06
C LEU A 139 11.37 -13.48 -7.10
N ILE A 140 10.78 -14.43 -7.83
CA ILE A 140 11.42 -15.14 -8.93
C ILE A 140 10.88 -14.54 -10.23
N ARG A 141 11.77 -14.10 -11.11
CA ARG A 141 11.37 -13.58 -12.42
C ARG A 141 10.74 -14.70 -13.24
N PRO A 142 9.56 -14.48 -13.84
CA PRO A 142 8.98 -15.45 -14.76
C PRO A 142 9.95 -15.72 -15.91
N SER A 143 10.39 -16.97 -16.04
CA SER A 143 11.19 -17.43 -17.18
C SER A 143 10.30 -18.12 -18.20
N VAL A 144 10.77 -18.18 -19.45
CA VAL A 144 10.10 -18.97 -20.48
C VAL A 144 10.22 -20.45 -20.09
N MET A 145 9.09 -21.11 -19.89
CA MET A 145 9.04 -22.57 -19.74
C MET A 145 9.00 -23.21 -21.14
N GLY A 146 9.73 -24.30 -21.31
CA GLY A 146 9.80 -25.05 -22.55
C GLY A 146 9.62 -26.54 -22.32
N HIS A 147 9.49 -27.29 -23.41
CA HIS A 147 9.45 -28.75 -23.36
C HIS A 147 10.83 -29.30 -23.04
N VAL A 148 10.91 -30.25 -22.12
CA VAL A 148 12.14 -30.96 -21.79
C VAL A 148 12.21 -32.21 -22.65
N LEU A 149 13.30 -32.37 -23.40
CA LEU A 149 13.54 -33.47 -24.33
C LEU A 149 14.87 -34.13 -24.01
N ALA A 150 14.99 -35.42 -24.32
CA ALA A 150 16.26 -36.13 -24.21
C ALA A 150 17.32 -35.49 -25.12
N ASN A 151 18.57 -35.50 -24.67
CA ASN A 151 19.68 -34.98 -25.47
C ASN A 151 19.78 -35.74 -26.80
N MET A 152 19.94 -35.02 -27.91
CA MET A 152 19.95 -35.57 -29.28
C MET A 152 18.67 -36.35 -29.68
N SER A 153 17.52 -35.97 -29.14
CA SER A 153 16.23 -36.51 -29.58
C SER A 153 15.91 -36.11 -31.02
N GLN A 154 15.49 -37.06 -31.86
CA GLN A 154 15.05 -36.82 -33.24
C GLN A 154 13.80 -35.91 -33.32
N TYR A 155 13.08 -35.74 -32.21
CA TYR A 155 11.85 -34.95 -32.16
C TYR A 155 12.08 -33.49 -31.76
N SER A 156 13.32 -33.07 -31.47
CA SER A 156 13.58 -31.71 -30.96
C SER A 156 13.11 -30.62 -31.93
N GLU A 157 13.41 -30.77 -33.21
CA GLU A 157 13.01 -29.83 -34.26
C GLU A 157 11.48 -29.77 -34.39
N MET A 158 10.82 -30.93 -34.35
CA MET A 158 9.36 -31.01 -34.45
C MET A 158 8.68 -30.28 -33.28
N PHE A 159 9.17 -30.47 -32.05
CA PHE A 159 8.63 -29.80 -30.88
C PHE A 159 8.91 -28.29 -30.91
N GLU A 160 10.07 -27.86 -31.38
CA GLU A 160 10.43 -26.44 -31.49
C GLU A 160 9.53 -25.70 -32.49
N ILE A 161 9.35 -26.27 -33.70
CA ILE A 161 8.47 -25.72 -34.73
C ILE A 161 7.03 -25.67 -34.23
N SER A 162 6.56 -26.77 -33.62
CA SER A 162 5.18 -26.87 -33.11
C SER A 162 4.91 -25.87 -32.00
N SER A 163 5.84 -25.72 -31.05
CA SER A 163 5.72 -24.76 -29.94
C SER A 163 5.69 -23.32 -30.43
N THR A 164 6.54 -23.00 -31.42
CA THR A 164 6.58 -21.68 -32.05
C THR A 164 5.26 -21.37 -32.75
N LYS A 165 4.72 -22.33 -33.52
CA LYS A 165 3.43 -22.19 -34.19
C LYS A 165 2.27 -22.00 -33.21
N ILE A 166 2.23 -22.77 -32.12
CA ILE A 166 1.21 -22.63 -31.05
C ILE A 166 1.29 -21.25 -30.37
N ARG A 167 2.50 -20.72 -30.18
CA ARG A 167 2.72 -19.40 -29.59
C ARG A 167 2.34 -18.26 -30.55
N GLN A 168 2.76 -18.34 -31.81
CA GLN A 168 2.47 -17.31 -32.83
C GLN A 168 0.99 -17.24 -33.20
N SER A 169 0.30 -18.38 -33.24
CA SER A 169 -1.15 -18.45 -33.52
C SER A 169 -2.02 -17.99 -32.35
N GLY A 170 -1.44 -17.68 -31.18
CA GLY A 170 -2.19 -17.27 -29.99
C GLY A 170 -2.93 -18.40 -29.28
N ILE A 171 -2.80 -19.66 -29.74
CA ILE A 171 -3.44 -20.82 -29.11
C ILE A 171 -2.98 -20.95 -27.65
N LEU A 172 -1.69 -20.76 -27.38
CA LEU A 172 -1.16 -20.79 -26.02
C LEU A 172 -1.83 -19.73 -25.12
N GLN A 173 -1.97 -18.51 -25.62
CA GLN A 173 -2.58 -17.41 -24.86
C GLN A 173 -4.06 -17.68 -24.56
N ARG A 174 -4.79 -18.23 -25.54
CA ARG A 174 -6.18 -18.67 -25.34
C ARG A 174 -6.28 -19.79 -24.31
N ALA A 175 -5.44 -20.82 -24.42
CA ALA A 175 -5.43 -21.93 -23.47
C ALA A 175 -5.12 -21.42 -22.06
N GLN A 176 -4.16 -20.52 -21.90
CA GLN A 176 -3.87 -19.90 -20.62
C GLN A 176 -5.07 -19.12 -20.08
N GLY A 177 -5.80 -18.38 -20.91
CA GLY A 177 -7.00 -17.67 -20.48
C GLY A 177 -8.16 -18.56 -20.03
N ILE A 178 -8.17 -19.84 -20.43
CA ILE A 178 -9.20 -20.83 -20.07
C ILE A 178 -8.80 -21.60 -18.81
N TRP A 179 -7.53 -22.04 -18.75
CA TRP A 179 -7.07 -22.97 -17.72
C TRP A 179 -6.36 -22.31 -16.54
N LEU A 180 -5.80 -21.12 -16.71
CA LEU A 180 -5.15 -20.40 -15.62
C LEU A 180 -6.12 -19.38 -15.04
N ASP A 181 -6.39 -19.52 -13.74
CA ASP A 181 -7.11 -18.53 -12.98
C ASP A 181 -6.36 -17.19 -13.03
N LYS A 182 -7.12 -16.14 -13.30
CA LYS A 182 -6.61 -14.76 -13.25
C LYS A 182 -6.62 -14.29 -11.80
N PRO A 183 -5.74 -13.32 -11.45
CA PRO A 183 -5.86 -12.66 -10.16
C PRO A 183 -7.27 -12.06 -10.00
N PRO A 184 -7.94 -12.27 -8.85
CA PRO A 184 -9.27 -11.75 -8.62
C PRO A 184 -9.26 -10.20 -8.72
N PRO A 185 -10.20 -9.58 -9.45
CA PRO A 185 -10.28 -8.14 -9.51
C PRO A 185 -10.69 -7.56 -8.15
N CYS A 186 -10.10 -6.43 -7.78
CA CYS A 186 -10.64 -5.61 -6.71
C CYS A 186 -11.91 -4.91 -7.24
N LEU A 187 -13.07 -5.27 -6.69
CA LEU A 187 -14.39 -4.74 -7.04
C LEU A 187 -14.87 -3.65 -6.06
N SER A 188 -14.07 -3.31 -5.04
CA SER A 188 -14.44 -2.24 -4.10
C SER A 188 -14.14 -0.88 -4.71
N ASP A 189 -15.19 -0.08 -4.89
CA ASP A 189 -15.09 1.34 -5.29
C ASP A 189 -14.62 2.25 -4.14
N PHE A 190 -14.71 1.77 -2.89
CA PHE A 190 -14.40 2.57 -1.70
C PHE A 190 -13.46 1.80 -0.77
N VAL A 191 -12.23 2.29 -0.63
CA VAL A 191 -11.30 1.83 0.41
C VAL A 191 -11.61 2.65 1.66
N VAL A 192 -12.03 2.00 2.74
CA VAL A 192 -12.16 2.64 4.05
C VAL A 192 -10.75 2.84 4.59
N VAL A 193 -10.15 3.99 4.28
CA VAL A 193 -8.84 4.35 4.84
C VAL A 193 -9.06 4.76 6.29
N SER A 194 -8.61 3.91 7.21
CA SER A 194 -8.48 4.28 8.62
C SER A 194 -7.40 5.36 8.73
N VAL A 195 -7.80 6.61 8.96
CA VAL A 195 -6.87 7.72 9.15
C VAL A 195 -5.98 7.41 10.35
N GLY A 196 -4.66 7.36 10.13
CA GLY A 196 -3.71 7.08 11.19
C GLY A 196 -3.68 8.26 12.16
N LYS A 197 -3.51 7.98 13.46
CA LYS A 197 -3.34 9.04 14.49
C LYS A 197 -2.18 10.01 14.14
N ASN A 198 -1.20 9.54 13.39
CA ASN A 198 -0.04 10.31 12.95
C ASN A 198 -0.38 11.36 11.87
N ASP A 199 -1.41 11.14 11.05
CA ASP A 199 -1.77 12.06 9.95
C ASP A 199 -2.35 13.38 10.47
N LEU A 200 -2.94 13.36 11.68
CA LEU A 200 -3.51 14.52 12.35
C LEU A 200 -2.53 15.24 13.29
N PHE A 201 -1.30 14.75 13.41
CA PHE A 201 -0.31 15.29 14.36
C PHE A 201 -0.06 16.80 14.17
N VAL A 202 0.09 17.23 12.91
CA VAL A 202 0.35 18.65 12.59
C VAL A 202 -0.83 19.54 13.00
N VAL A 203 -2.07 19.07 12.83
CA VAL A 203 -3.28 19.82 13.20
C VAL A 203 -3.33 20.03 14.72
N TYR A 204 -3.03 18.98 15.50
CA TYR A 204 -2.96 19.09 16.95
C TYR A 204 -1.84 20.04 17.40
N MET A 205 -0.68 20.02 16.75
CA MET A 205 0.43 20.93 17.07
C MET A 205 0.07 22.40 16.82
N ILE A 206 -0.62 22.70 15.71
CA ILE A 206 -1.09 24.06 15.40
C ILE A 206 -2.10 24.53 16.44
N LEU A 207 -3.03 23.66 16.86
CA LEU A 207 -4.02 23.99 17.88
C LEU A 207 -3.36 24.34 19.22
N LEU A 208 -2.38 23.53 19.65
CA LEU A 208 -1.61 23.78 20.86
C LEU A 208 -0.81 25.08 20.78
N ALA A 209 -0.16 25.35 19.65
CA ALA A 209 0.56 26.60 19.44
C ALA A 209 -0.37 27.82 19.53
N GLY A 210 -1.58 27.73 18.97
CA GLY A 210 -2.61 28.77 19.08
C GLY A 210 -3.03 29.03 20.52
N TRP A 211 -3.22 27.98 21.32
CA TRP A 211 -3.52 28.11 22.75
C TRP A 211 -2.39 28.81 23.52
N VAL A 212 -1.14 28.41 23.28
CA VAL A 212 0.02 29.03 23.94
C VAL A 212 0.13 30.51 23.58
N LEU A 213 -0.04 30.85 22.29
CA LEU A 213 -0.01 32.25 21.84
C LEU A 213 -1.13 33.08 22.45
N ALA A 214 -2.36 32.55 22.52
CA ALA A 214 -3.48 33.25 23.14
C ALA A 214 -3.23 33.55 24.63
N VAL A 215 -2.71 32.57 25.37
CA VAL A 215 -2.35 32.75 26.79
C VAL A 215 -1.19 33.76 26.94
N ALA A 216 -0.19 33.69 26.07
CA ALA A 216 0.93 34.63 26.10
C ALA A 216 0.49 36.08 25.84
N ILE A 217 -0.38 36.30 24.85
CA ILE A 217 -0.95 37.63 24.54
C ILE A 217 -1.78 38.12 25.73
N PHE A 218 -2.65 37.27 26.28
CA PHE A 218 -3.47 37.63 27.44
C PHE A 218 -2.61 38.04 28.65
N LEU A 219 -1.55 37.28 28.94
CA LEU A 219 -0.61 37.64 30.02
C LEU A 219 0.12 38.95 29.73
N ALA A 220 0.56 39.17 28.48
CA ALA A 220 1.21 40.40 28.07
C ALA A 220 0.28 41.62 28.24
N GLU A 221 -1.00 41.50 27.85
CA GLU A 221 -2.01 42.55 28.03
C GLU A 221 -2.24 42.86 29.52
N VAL A 222 -2.34 41.83 30.37
CA VAL A 222 -2.53 42.01 31.82
C VAL A 222 -1.33 42.69 32.47
N ILE A 223 -0.12 42.30 32.08
CA ILE A 223 1.13 42.92 32.57
C ILE A 223 1.19 44.38 32.09
N TRP A 224 0.93 44.62 30.80
CA TRP A 224 0.92 45.96 30.23
C TRP A 224 -0.08 46.87 30.93
N TYR A 225 -1.31 46.39 31.16
CA TYR A 225 -2.33 47.13 31.87
C TYR A 225 -1.87 47.51 33.28
N LYS A 226 -1.35 46.54 34.06
CA LYS A 226 -0.85 46.81 35.42
C LYS A 226 0.30 47.80 35.45
N VAL A 227 1.25 47.71 34.51
CA VAL A 227 2.39 48.62 34.43
C VAL A 227 1.95 50.03 34.04
N SER A 228 1.03 50.16 33.08
CA SER A 228 0.47 51.46 32.68
C SER A 228 -0.28 52.13 33.84
N THR A 229 -1.12 51.40 34.57
CA THR A 229 -1.87 51.97 35.71
C THR A 229 -0.98 52.32 36.90
N TYR A 230 0.16 51.63 37.07
CA TYR A 230 1.15 51.98 38.09
C TYR A 230 1.93 53.25 37.72
N LEU A 231 2.28 53.43 36.44
CA LEU A 231 2.95 54.63 35.94
C LEU A 231 2.03 55.86 35.96
N ASP A 232 0.71 55.70 35.73
CA ASP A 232 -0.25 56.81 35.81
C ASP A 232 -0.58 57.25 37.26
N ASN A 233 -0.25 56.44 38.27
CA ASN A 233 -0.46 56.77 39.70
C ASN A 233 0.78 57.37 40.40
N ILE A 234 1.89 57.55 39.69
CA ILE A 234 3.11 58.23 40.15
C ILE A 234 3.11 59.66 39.60
#